data_AF-A0A7C0VYV2-F1
#
_entry.id   AF-A0A7C0VYV2-F1
#
_cell.length_a   1.000
_cell.length_b   1.000
_cell.length_c   1.000
_cell.angle_alpha   90.00
_cell.angle_beta   90.00
_cell.angle_gamma   90.00
#
_symmetry.space_group_name_H-M   'P 1'
#
loop_
_entity.id
_entity.type
_entity.pdbx_description
1 polymer ?
#
loop_
_entity_poly.entity_id
_entity_poly.type
_entity_poly.pdbx_seq_one_letter_code
_entity_poly.pdbx_strand_id
1 'polypeptide(L)'
;MTFRDLLKQADKKLKEAEKLNRKIAEILVAELKDIIPDLKYTIGWAEAGIETICLYSDEFDLKSLDEDYEFLDWTIEEALPEFKKTLSIQSPFCAYISKEEAEKIKEKLKKLRNKKIS
;
A
#
# COMPACT_ATOMS: atom_id res chain seq x y z
N MET A 1 -32.74 -9.94 14.98
CA MET A 1 -31.30 -10.05 14.68
C MET A 1 -30.61 -10.61 15.91
N THR A 2 -29.85 -11.69 15.78
CA THR A 2 -29.14 -12.35 16.87
C THR A 2 -27.66 -11.96 16.88
N PHE A 3 -26.94 -12.28 17.97
CA PHE A 3 -25.48 -12.14 18.01
C PHE A 3 -24.78 -12.94 16.88
N ARG A 4 -25.31 -14.12 16.55
CA ARG A 4 -24.80 -14.93 15.43
C ARG A 4 -25.00 -14.23 14.08
N ASP A 5 -26.11 -13.51 13.90
CA ASP A 5 -26.35 -12.73 12.67
C ASP A 5 -25.41 -11.53 12.58
N LEU A 6 -25.06 -10.91 13.71
CA LEU A 6 -24.05 -9.86 13.76
C LEU A 6 -22.66 -10.38 13.37
N LEU A 7 -22.25 -11.54 13.90
CA LEU A 7 -20.97 -12.17 13.52
C LEU A 7 -20.89 -12.50 12.03
N LYS A 8 -21.97 -13.04 11.45
CA LYS A 8 -22.04 -13.31 10.00
C LYS A 8 -21.94 -12.03 9.17
N GLN A 9 -22.60 -10.95 9.61
CA GLN A 9 -22.52 -9.66 8.94
C GLN A 9 -21.11 -9.05 9.05
N ALA A 10 -20.47 -9.19 10.21
CA ALA A 10 -19.09 -8.74 10.41
C ALA A 10 -18.12 -9.50 9.49
N ASP A 11 -18.17 -10.83 9.47
CA ASP A 11 -17.36 -11.68 8.59
C ASP A 11 -17.51 -11.29 7.11
N LYS A 12 -18.74 -11.06 6.66
CA LYS A 12 -19.00 -10.62 5.28
C LYS A 12 -18.34 -9.27 4.97
N LYS A 13 -18.51 -8.28 5.86
CA LYS A 13 -17.93 -6.94 5.67
C LYS A 13 -16.40 -6.96 5.69
N LEU A 14 -15.80 -7.77 6.56
CA LEU A 14 -14.35 -7.93 6.62
C LEU A 14 -13.81 -8.54 5.32
N LYS A 15 -14.46 -9.56 4.77
CA LYS A 15 -14.09 -10.15 3.47
C LYS A 15 -14.23 -9.17 2.31
N GLU A 16 -15.27 -8.34 2.32
CA GLU A 16 -15.45 -7.28 1.31
C GLU A 16 -14.35 -6.23 1.40
N ALA A 17 -13.99 -5.80 2.62
CA ALA A 17 -12.89 -4.86 2.84
C ALA A 17 -11.54 -5.45 2.42
N GLU A 18 -11.23 -6.69 2.81
CA GLU A 18 -10.00 -7.37 2.41
C GLU A 18 -9.88 -7.47 0.88
N LYS A 19 -10.97 -7.81 0.19
CA LYS A 19 -11.00 -7.88 -1.29
C LYS A 19 -10.71 -6.52 -1.94
N LEU A 20 -11.25 -5.44 -1.38
CA LEU A 20 -10.98 -4.08 -1.88
C LEU A 20 -9.53 -3.69 -1.64
N ASN A 21 -9.01 -3.93 -0.45
CA ASN A 21 -7.63 -3.60 -0.09
C ASN A 21 -6.63 -4.40 -0.92
N ARG A 22 -6.94 -5.66 -1.20
CA ARG A 22 -6.19 -6.50 -2.15
C ARG A 22 -6.16 -5.89 -3.54
N LYS A 23 -7.32 -5.48 -4.09
CA LYS A 23 -7.37 -4.84 -5.41
C LYS A 23 -6.54 -3.56 -5.45
N ILE A 24 -6.63 -2.73 -4.41
CA ILE A 24 -5.83 -1.49 -4.27
C ILE A 24 -4.33 -1.83 -4.28
N ALA A 25 -3.91 -2.81 -3.48
CA ALA A 25 -2.50 -3.23 -3.41
C ALA A 25 -2.00 -3.80 -4.74
N GLU A 26 -2.80 -4.62 -5.44
CA GLU A 26 -2.46 -5.15 -6.77
C GLU A 26 -2.23 -4.02 -7.79
N ILE A 27 -3.08 -3.00 -7.78
CA ILE A 27 -2.94 -1.84 -8.68
C ILE A 27 -1.69 -1.05 -8.33
N LEU A 28 -1.45 -0.78 -7.04
CA LEU A 28 -0.23 -0.09 -6.59
C LEU A 28 1.02 -0.85 -7.05
N VAL A 29 1.12 -2.13 -6.73
CA VAL A 29 2.27 -2.95 -7.13
C VAL A 29 2.45 -2.97 -8.64
N ALA A 30 1.37 -3.13 -9.41
CA ALA A 30 1.44 -3.14 -10.87
C ALA A 30 1.94 -1.81 -11.45
N GLU A 31 1.48 -0.67 -10.92
CA GLU A 31 1.90 0.66 -11.40
C GLU A 31 3.33 1.01 -11.01
N LEU A 32 3.83 0.47 -9.90
CA LEU A 32 5.19 0.73 -9.39
C LEU A 32 6.25 -0.28 -9.85
N LYS A 33 5.83 -1.36 -10.53
CA LYS A 33 6.71 -2.49 -10.89
C LYS A 33 7.87 -2.12 -11.83
N ASP A 34 7.77 -1.07 -12.61
CA ASP A 34 8.89 -0.60 -13.45
C ASP A 34 9.95 0.18 -12.66
N ILE A 35 9.62 0.60 -11.43
CA ILE A 35 10.54 1.30 -10.53
C ILE A 35 11.07 0.34 -9.47
N ILE A 36 10.19 -0.49 -8.89
CA ILE A 36 10.52 -1.51 -7.89
C ILE A 36 10.04 -2.88 -8.42
N PRO A 37 10.86 -3.60 -9.22
CA PRO A 37 10.43 -4.78 -9.98
C PRO A 37 9.93 -5.96 -9.15
N ASP A 38 10.47 -6.11 -7.95
CA ASP A 38 10.17 -7.19 -7.02
C ASP A 38 9.21 -6.77 -5.89
N LEU A 39 8.58 -5.58 -6.01
CA LEU A 39 7.62 -5.09 -5.01
C LEU A 39 6.47 -6.09 -4.82
N LYS A 40 6.24 -6.47 -3.58
CA LYS A 40 5.20 -7.39 -3.12
C LYS A 40 4.33 -6.70 -2.08
N TYR A 41 3.22 -7.35 -1.75
CA TYR A 41 2.32 -6.87 -0.71
C TYR A 41 1.72 -7.97 0.15
N THR A 42 1.28 -7.60 1.35
CA THR A 42 0.30 -8.35 2.15
C THR A 42 -0.82 -7.43 2.63
N ILE A 43 -1.99 -8.01 2.95
CA ILE A 43 -3.10 -7.31 3.59
C ILE A 43 -3.11 -7.72 5.06
N GLY A 44 -2.84 -6.75 5.94
CA GLY A 44 -2.58 -6.99 7.36
C GLY A 44 -1.35 -7.87 7.62
N TRP A 45 -1.05 -8.06 8.89
CA TRP A 45 -0.06 -9.02 9.41
C TRP A 45 -0.37 -9.35 10.89
N ALA A 46 0.54 -9.99 11.63
CA ALA A 46 0.30 -10.42 13.01
C ALA A 46 -0.17 -9.30 13.98
N GLU A 47 0.40 -8.10 13.86
CA GLU A 47 0.11 -6.89 14.65
C GLU A 47 -0.76 -5.82 13.96
N ALA A 48 -1.16 -5.99 12.69
CA ALA A 48 -1.89 -4.99 11.91
C ALA A 48 -3.10 -5.61 11.20
N GLY A 49 -4.25 -4.94 11.29
CA GLY A 49 -5.50 -5.45 10.74
C GLY A 49 -5.59 -5.33 9.22
N ILE A 50 -6.73 -5.75 8.68
CA ILE A 50 -6.98 -5.78 7.23
C ILE A 50 -6.98 -4.38 6.60
N GLU A 51 -7.10 -3.31 7.40
CA GLU A 51 -6.98 -1.91 7.00
C GLU A 51 -5.56 -1.48 6.63
N THR A 52 -4.57 -2.35 6.82
CA THR A 52 -3.16 -2.07 6.53
C THR A 52 -2.70 -2.82 5.28
N ILE A 53 -2.11 -2.09 4.33
CA ILE A 53 -1.38 -2.66 3.19
C ILE A 53 0.11 -2.59 3.52
N CYS A 54 0.75 -3.74 3.65
CA CYS A 54 2.19 -3.83 3.78
C CYS A 54 2.81 -3.99 2.39
N LEU A 55 3.77 -3.14 2.06
CA LEU A 55 4.62 -3.25 0.87
C LEU A 55 6.04 -3.69 1.27
N TYR A 56 6.63 -4.61 0.53
CA TYR A 56 7.99 -5.08 0.78
C TYR A 56 8.67 -5.52 -0.51
N SER A 57 10.00 -5.49 -0.51
CA SER A 57 10.85 -5.91 -1.62
C SER A 57 12.07 -6.62 -1.01
N ASP A 58 12.47 -7.74 -1.60
CA ASP A 58 13.62 -8.49 -1.08
C ASP A 58 14.95 -7.82 -1.50
N GLU A 59 14.92 -7.03 -2.58
CA GLU A 59 16.09 -6.36 -3.15
C GLU A 59 16.27 -4.91 -2.67
N PHE A 60 15.19 -4.22 -2.27
CA PHE A 60 15.21 -2.83 -1.79
C PHE A 60 15.40 -2.69 -0.27
N ASP A 61 15.57 -3.79 0.45
CA ASP A 61 15.53 -3.84 1.93
C ASP A 61 16.75 -3.20 2.64
N LEU A 62 17.74 -2.63 1.92
CA LEU A 62 19.05 -2.34 2.53
C LEU A 62 19.74 -1.01 2.16
N LYS A 63 19.06 -0.04 1.53
CA LYS A 63 19.68 1.27 1.24
C LYS A 63 19.46 2.22 2.43
N SER A 64 20.56 2.71 2.98
CA SER A 64 20.68 3.33 4.31
C SER A 64 20.03 4.72 4.46
N LEU A 65 20.00 5.21 5.72
CA LEU A 65 19.67 6.55 6.23
C LEU A 65 20.50 7.72 5.62
N ASP A 66 20.80 7.66 4.32
CA ASP A 66 21.39 8.76 3.57
C ASP A 66 20.31 9.81 3.27
N GLU A 67 20.70 11.09 3.24
CA GLU A 67 19.80 12.22 3.00
C GLU A 67 19.13 12.17 1.61
N ASP A 68 19.58 11.29 0.72
CA ASP A 68 19.10 11.13 -0.65
C ASP A 68 18.00 10.07 -0.83
N TYR A 69 17.55 9.46 0.27
CA TYR A 69 16.47 8.47 0.27
C TYR A 69 15.23 8.97 1.00
N GLU A 70 14.06 8.51 0.53
CA GLU A 70 12.74 8.74 1.11
C GLU A 70 12.07 7.41 1.48
N PHE A 71 11.15 7.46 2.44
CA PHE A 71 10.31 6.33 2.77
C PHE A 71 9.20 6.14 1.73
N LEU A 72 9.07 4.92 1.20
CA LEU A 72 8.07 4.60 0.18
C LEU A 72 6.64 4.87 0.66
N ASP A 73 6.30 4.50 1.89
CA ASP A 73 4.98 4.76 2.47
C ASP A 73 4.68 6.27 2.53
N TRP A 74 5.63 7.11 2.95
CA TRP A 74 5.47 8.56 2.96
C TRP A 74 5.30 9.13 1.55
N THR A 75 6.09 8.65 0.59
CA THR A 75 5.96 9.05 -0.83
C THR A 75 4.57 8.70 -1.38
N ILE A 76 4.03 7.51 -1.05
CA ILE A 76 2.69 7.10 -1.46
C ILE A 76 1.62 7.97 -0.79
N GLU A 77 1.73 8.19 0.52
CA GLU A 77 0.78 9.03 1.26
C GLU A 77 0.78 10.50 0.81
N GLU A 78 1.93 11.03 0.39
CA GLU A 78 2.02 12.37 -0.18
C GLU A 78 1.29 12.44 -1.53
N ALA A 79 1.45 11.43 -2.38
CA ALA A 79 0.82 11.37 -3.69
C ALA A 79 -0.69 11.07 -3.62
N LEU A 80 -1.09 10.25 -2.66
CA LEU A 80 -2.45 9.76 -2.43
C LEU A 80 -2.84 9.98 -0.95
N PRO A 81 -3.15 11.24 -0.55
CA PRO A 81 -3.47 11.58 0.83
C PRO A 81 -4.73 10.89 1.37
N GLU A 82 -5.52 10.25 0.50
CA GLU A 82 -6.64 9.40 0.87
C GLU A 82 -6.22 8.21 1.75
N PHE A 83 -4.97 7.70 1.62
CA PHE A 83 -4.46 6.64 2.49
C PHE A 83 -4.50 7.06 3.96
N LYS A 84 -4.00 8.25 4.30
CA LYS A 84 -4.00 8.78 5.70
C LYS A 84 -5.36 8.75 6.40
N LYS A 85 -6.47 8.73 5.65
CA LYS A 85 -7.83 8.75 6.21
C LYS A 85 -8.55 7.42 6.13
N THR A 86 -8.12 6.51 5.26
CA THR A 86 -8.92 5.32 4.89
C THR A 86 -8.17 4.01 5.07
N LEU A 87 -6.87 3.97 4.79
CA LEU A 87 -6.06 2.76 4.85
C LEU A 87 -4.65 3.09 5.33
N SER A 88 -4.07 2.28 6.22
CA SER A 88 -2.65 2.42 6.53
C SER A 88 -1.84 1.77 5.42
N ILE A 89 -0.80 2.46 4.96
CA ILE A 89 0.24 1.84 4.13
C ILE A 89 1.53 1.83 4.92
N GLN A 90 2.22 0.69 4.90
CA GLN A 90 3.48 0.52 5.62
C GLN A 90 4.46 -0.20 4.72
N SER A 91 5.73 0.23 4.76
CA SER A 91 6.79 -0.39 3.96
C SER A 91 8.03 -0.70 4.79
N PRO A 92 7.93 -1.55 5.84
CA PRO A 92 9.04 -1.78 6.76
C PRO A 92 10.26 -2.42 6.08
N PHE A 93 10.04 -3.27 5.07
CA PHE A 93 11.09 -3.98 4.31
C PHE A 93 11.24 -3.47 2.86
N CYS A 94 10.73 -2.29 2.58
CA CYS A 94 10.95 -1.55 1.32
C CYS A 94 11.09 -0.07 1.68
N ALA A 95 11.91 0.17 2.70
CA ALA A 95 11.85 1.41 3.47
C ALA A 95 12.51 2.60 2.77
N TYR A 96 13.33 2.38 1.73
CA TYR A 96 14.12 3.46 1.16
C TYR A 96 14.15 3.42 -0.37
N ILE A 97 13.66 4.48 -0.97
CA ILE A 97 13.74 4.78 -2.41
C ILE A 97 14.52 6.07 -2.60
N SER A 98 15.28 6.23 -3.68
CA SER A 98 15.97 7.49 -3.96
C SER A 98 14.96 8.61 -4.23
N LYS A 99 15.35 9.87 -4.02
CA LYS A 99 14.52 11.04 -4.38
C LYS A 99 14.04 11.02 -5.84
N GLU A 100 14.88 10.55 -6.77
CA GLU A 100 14.50 10.42 -8.18
C GLU A 100 13.39 9.39 -8.38
N GLU A 101 13.49 8.22 -7.73
CA GLU A 101 12.44 7.21 -7.73
C GLU A 101 11.17 7.73 -7.06
N ALA A 102 11.30 8.45 -5.94
CA ALA A 102 10.19 9.04 -5.22
C ALA A 102 9.38 10.02 -6.08
N GLU A 103 10.04 10.91 -6.82
CA GLU A 103 9.35 11.82 -7.74
C GLU A 103 8.65 11.07 -8.88
N LYS A 104 9.28 10.04 -9.47
CA LYS A 104 8.64 9.19 -10.48
C LYS A 104 7.39 8.48 -9.92
N ILE A 105 7.47 7.96 -8.70
CA ILE A 105 6.36 7.32 -7.99
C ILE A 105 5.23 8.33 -7.78
N LYS A 106 5.53 9.52 -7.24
CA LYS A 106 4.53 10.58 -7.01
C LYS A 106 3.81 10.95 -8.30
N GLU A 107 4.53 11.12 -9.41
CA GLU A 107 3.90 11.43 -10.71
C GLU A 107 2.97 10.32 -11.20
N LYS A 108 3.38 9.06 -11.09
CA LYS A 108 2.54 7.91 -11.48
C LYS A 108 1.28 7.82 -10.64
N LEU A 109 1.40 7.93 -9.33
CA LEU A 109 0.26 7.81 -8.42
C LEU A 109 -0.70 9.00 -8.53
N LYS A 110 -0.20 10.22 -8.77
CA LYS A 110 -1.04 11.39 -9.08
C LYS A 110 -1.86 11.17 -10.36
N LYS A 111 -1.30 10.50 -11.37
CA LYS A 111 -2.05 10.11 -12.60
C LYS A 111 -3.07 9.02 -12.31
N LEU A 112 -2.74 8.05 -11.46
CA LEU A 112 -3.65 6.98 -11.04
C LEU A 112 -4.90 7.52 -10.34
N ARG A 113 -4.77 8.59 -9.56
CA ARG A 113 -5.87 9.21 -8.78
C ARG A 113 -7.12 9.51 -9.62
N ASN A 114 -6.96 9.88 -10.88
CA ASN A 114 -8.07 10.21 -11.79
C ASN A 114 -8.36 9.12 -12.83
N LYS A 115 -7.65 7.99 -12.78
CA LYS A 115 -7.79 6.90 -13.74
C LYS A 115 -9.02 6.07 -13.40
N LYS A 116 -9.90 5.87 -14.39
CA LYS A 116 -11.04 4.96 -14.24
C LYS A 116 -10.52 3.53 -14.22
N ILE A 117 -10.74 2.83 -13.12
CA ILE A 117 -10.33 1.42 -12.96
C ILE A 117 -11.52 0.54 -13.37
N SER A 118 -11.32 -0.28 -14.41
CA SER A 118 -12.31 -1.26 -14.87
C SER A 118 -12.45 -2.47 -13.93
#